data_AF-A0A972IEH2-F1
#
_entry.id   AF-A0A972IEH2-F1
#
_cell.length_a   1.000
_cell.length_b   1.000
_cell.length_c   1.000
_cell.angle_alpha   90.00
_cell.angle_beta   90.00
_cell.angle_gamma   90.00
#
_symmetry.space_group_name_H-M   'P 1'
#
loop_
_entity.id
_entity.type
_entity.pdbx_description
1 polymer ?
#
loop_
_entity_poly.entity_id
_entity_poly.type
_entity_poly.pdbx_seq_one_letter_code
_entity_poly.pdbx_strand_id
1 'polypeptide(L)'
;MADQQSLDDSNVVCELREVPARQVVAEISSIFREPTDAMIELCERIDWLADQLARRFASEEQSGRYDDALCHAPWLTARAQELQQQHQQLIDLLNGLRQLCQSSDGLVAWWQRLREDFSEFAELLEEHEAAENNLLDDMHPGPSWSQD
;
A
#
# COMPACT_ATOMS: atom_id res chain seq x y z
N MET A 1 44.26 7.40 60.79
CA MET A 1 45.27 7.93 59.85
C MET A 1 45.86 6.71 59.19
N ALA A 2 45.33 6.31 58.02
CA ALA A 2 45.83 6.70 56.68
C ALA A 2 47.16 5.97 56.41
N ASP A 3 47.43 5.29 55.30
CA ASP A 3 46.80 5.16 53.98
C ASP A 3 47.68 4.18 53.15
N GLN A 4 47.15 3.65 52.04
CA GLN A 4 47.83 3.20 50.81
C GLN A 4 48.89 2.06 50.87
N GLN A 5 48.58 0.83 50.39
CA GLN A 5 48.42 0.36 48.99
C GLN A 5 49.71 0.01 48.24
N SER A 6 49.76 -1.22 47.70
CA SER A 6 50.47 -1.58 46.47
C SER A 6 49.78 -2.82 45.92
N LEU A 7 48.82 -2.68 45.00
CA LEU A 7 49.00 -2.77 43.53
C LEU A 7 49.69 -4.08 43.13
N ASP A 8 48.91 -5.04 42.64
CA ASP A 8 48.89 -5.39 41.21
C ASP A 8 47.93 -6.59 41.01
N ASP A 9 46.75 -6.34 40.46
CA ASP A 9 45.99 -7.38 39.77
C ASP A 9 45.66 -6.83 38.38
N SER A 10 46.68 -6.88 37.52
CA SER A 10 46.46 -7.00 36.09
C SER A 10 45.93 -8.39 35.81
N ASN A 11 44.61 -8.53 35.68
CA ASN A 11 44.08 -9.54 34.77
C ASN A 11 42.86 -9.02 34.02
N VAL A 12 43.13 -8.61 32.78
CA VAL A 12 42.11 -8.47 31.76
C VAL A 12 41.54 -9.86 31.51
N VAL A 13 40.43 -10.16 32.18
CA VAL A 13 39.49 -11.16 31.69
C VAL A 13 38.20 -10.41 31.43
N CYS A 14 37.82 -10.38 30.15
CA CYS A 14 36.48 -10.08 29.72
C CYS A 14 35.49 -11.00 30.44
N GLU A 15 35.08 -10.65 31.65
CA GLU A 15 33.86 -11.19 32.22
C GLU A 15 32.73 -10.53 31.44
N LEU A 16 32.27 -11.25 30.41
CA LEU A 16 30.96 -11.09 29.81
C LEU A 16 29.97 -11.02 30.97
N ARG A 17 29.66 -9.78 31.39
CA ARG A 17 28.69 -9.50 32.43
C ARG A 17 27.43 -10.23 31.98
N GLU A 18 27.06 -11.27 32.70
CA GLU A 18 25.90 -12.09 32.38
C GLU A 18 24.71 -11.13 32.36
N VAL A 19 24.30 -10.74 31.15
CA VAL A 19 23.18 -9.84 30.97
C VAL A 19 22.00 -10.58 31.58
N PRO A 20 21.35 -10.03 32.61
CA PRO A 20 20.31 -10.76 33.30
C PRO A 20 19.27 -11.18 32.27
N ALA A 21 18.82 -12.44 32.29
CA ALA A 21 17.95 -12.98 31.25
C ALA A 21 16.72 -12.09 30.97
N ARG A 22 16.26 -11.34 31.97
CA ARG A 22 15.20 -10.33 31.90
C ARG A 22 15.56 -9.07 31.08
N GLN A 23 16.82 -8.65 31.08
CA GLN A 23 17.36 -7.59 30.23
C GLN A 23 17.61 -8.09 28.80
N VAL A 24 18.07 -9.34 28.63
CA VAL A 24 18.13 -9.98 27.30
C VAL A 24 16.72 -10.17 26.71
N VAL A 25 15.74 -10.57 27.52
CA VAL A 25 14.33 -10.65 27.10
C VAL A 25 13.77 -9.27 26.79
N ALA A 26 14.07 -8.23 27.58
CA ALA A 26 13.65 -6.86 27.25
C ALA A 26 14.32 -6.32 25.99
N GLU A 27 15.58 -6.67 25.72
CA GLU A 27 16.27 -6.33 24.48
C GLU A 27 15.69 -7.10 23.28
N ILE A 28 15.44 -8.41 23.41
CA ILE A 28 14.74 -9.23 22.42
C ILE A 28 13.31 -8.71 22.18
N SER A 29 12.58 -8.32 23.22
CA SER A 29 11.26 -7.69 23.13
C SER A 29 11.30 -6.28 22.55
N SER A 30 12.44 -5.58 22.57
CA SER A 30 12.60 -4.30 21.85
C SER A 30 13.10 -4.48 20.42
N ILE A 31 13.67 -5.65 20.09
CA ILE A 31 13.89 -6.13 18.72
C ILE A 31 12.55 -6.54 18.09
N PHE A 32 11.58 -6.99 18.89
CA PHE A 32 10.15 -6.88 18.57
C PHE A 32 9.69 -5.39 18.59
N ARG A 33 10.42 -4.51 17.91
CA ARG A 33 9.87 -3.25 17.40
C ARG A 33 9.10 -3.65 16.15
N GLU A 34 7.80 -3.84 16.35
CA GLU A 34 7.11 -5.02 15.86
C GLU A 34 6.76 -4.99 14.36
N PRO A 35 6.66 -6.16 13.70
CA PRO A 35 5.89 -6.29 12.44
C PRO A 35 4.48 -5.68 12.54
N THR A 36 3.93 -5.53 13.75
CA THR A 36 2.64 -4.91 14.05
C THR A 36 2.56 -3.42 13.67
N ASP A 37 3.60 -2.60 13.92
CA ASP A 37 3.55 -1.16 13.59
C ASP A 37 3.56 -0.92 12.08
N ALA A 38 4.38 -1.69 11.35
CA ALA A 38 4.40 -1.66 9.89
C ALA A 38 3.09 -2.19 9.29
N MET A 39 2.43 -3.15 9.95
CA MET A 39 1.10 -3.62 9.56
C MET A 39 0.02 -2.55 9.78
N ILE A 40 0.05 -1.86 10.91
CA ILE A 40 -0.88 -0.75 11.19
C ILE A 40 -0.70 0.35 10.14
N GLU A 41 0.54 0.78 9.88
CA GLU A 41 0.84 1.79 8.86
C GLU A 41 0.39 1.36 7.46
N LEU A 42 0.57 0.09 7.10
CA LEU A 42 0.10 -0.44 5.82
C LEU A 42 -1.43 -0.42 5.73
N CYS A 43 -2.13 -0.86 6.78
CA CYS A 43 -3.59 -0.85 6.80
C CYS A 43 -4.15 0.58 6.76
N GLU A 44 -3.54 1.54 7.45
CA GLU A 44 -3.89 2.95 7.33
C GLU A 44 -3.71 3.49 5.91
N ARG A 45 -2.65 3.07 5.20
CA ARG A 45 -2.42 3.44 3.79
C ARG A 45 -3.45 2.84 2.85
N ILE A 46 -3.83 1.58 3.06
CA ILE A 46 -4.88 0.90 2.28
C ILE A 46 -6.22 1.61 2.49
N ASP A 47 -6.56 1.94 3.74
CA ASP A 47 -7.76 2.70 4.08
C ASP A 47 -7.78 4.08 3.40
N TRP A 48 -6.67 4.80 3.46
CA TRP A 48 -6.55 6.10 2.81
C TRP A 48 -6.70 5.99 1.29
N LEU A 49 -6.07 5.00 0.65
CA LEU A 49 -6.18 4.76 -0.78
C LEU A 49 -7.61 4.45 -1.20
N ALA A 50 -8.31 3.59 -0.44
CA ALA A 50 -9.71 3.26 -0.67
C ALA A 50 -10.60 4.51 -0.64
N ASP A 51 -10.42 5.36 0.36
CA ASP A 51 -11.18 6.60 0.48
C ASP A 51 -10.86 7.60 -0.65
N GLN A 52 -9.60 7.70 -1.10
CA GLN A 52 -9.23 8.56 -2.22
C GLN A 52 -9.85 8.09 -3.54
N LEU A 53 -9.74 6.80 -3.86
CA LEU A 53 -10.27 6.25 -5.10
C LEU A 53 -11.81 6.28 -5.13
N ALA A 54 -12.47 5.98 -4.01
CA ALA A 54 -13.92 6.10 -3.92
C ALA A 54 -14.41 7.53 -4.19
N ARG A 55 -13.70 8.54 -3.65
CA ARG A 55 -14.01 9.95 -3.92
C ARG A 55 -13.75 10.35 -5.36
N ARG A 56 -12.63 9.90 -5.94
CA ARG A 56 -12.29 10.13 -7.35
C ARG A 56 -13.40 9.57 -8.23
N PHE A 57 -13.70 8.28 -8.15
CA PHE A 57 -14.71 7.64 -8.99
C PHE A 57 -16.10 8.27 -8.81
N ALA A 58 -16.53 8.56 -7.58
CA ALA A 58 -17.80 9.24 -7.35
C ALA A 58 -17.84 10.64 -8.00
N SER A 59 -16.73 11.38 -7.97
CA SER A 59 -16.62 12.68 -8.64
C SER A 59 -16.66 12.55 -10.17
N GLU A 60 -16.03 11.52 -10.73
CA GLU A 60 -16.01 11.26 -12.16
C GLU A 60 -17.39 10.86 -12.68
N GLU A 61 -18.11 10.02 -11.94
CA GLU A 61 -19.48 9.62 -12.25
C GLU A 61 -20.45 10.80 -12.11
N GLN A 62 -20.32 11.59 -11.03
CA GLN A 62 -21.19 12.75 -10.80
C GLN A 62 -20.97 13.87 -11.82
N SER A 63 -19.73 14.06 -12.27
CA SER A 63 -19.42 15.04 -13.31
C SER A 63 -19.78 14.56 -14.71
N GLY A 64 -20.09 13.27 -14.89
CA GLY A 64 -20.22 12.68 -16.21
C GLY A 64 -18.92 12.79 -16.99
N ARG A 65 -17.78 12.40 -16.39
CA ARG A 65 -16.43 12.53 -16.98
C ARG A 65 -16.36 12.11 -18.45
N TYR A 66 -17.11 11.07 -18.81
CA TYR A 66 -17.17 10.56 -20.18
C TYR A 66 -18.35 11.08 -20.99
N ASP A 67 -19.35 11.72 -20.39
CA ASP A 67 -20.61 12.09 -21.05
C ASP A 67 -20.39 13.08 -22.20
N ASP A 68 -19.61 14.13 -21.97
CA ASP A 68 -19.29 15.14 -22.99
C ASP A 68 -18.53 14.49 -24.16
N ALA A 69 -17.58 13.61 -23.84
CA ALA A 69 -16.76 12.96 -24.83
C ALA A 69 -17.51 11.88 -25.61
N LEU A 70 -18.45 11.16 -24.98
CA LEU A 70 -19.37 10.23 -25.63
C LEU A 70 -20.39 10.94 -26.53
N CYS A 71 -20.73 12.20 -26.28
CA CYS A 71 -21.53 13.00 -27.20
C CYS A 71 -20.81 13.23 -28.54
N HIS A 72 -19.47 13.32 -28.52
CA HIS A 72 -18.64 13.53 -29.70
C HIS A 72 -18.15 12.24 -30.36
N ALA A 73 -17.96 11.17 -29.57
CA ALA A 73 -17.44 9.88 -30.02
C ALA A 73 -18.30 8.69 -29.52
N PRO A 74 -19.54 8.52 -30.03
CA PRO A 74 -20.46 7.48 -29.53
C PRO A 74 -20.00 6.04 -29.81
N TRP A 75 -19.02 5.83 -30.70
CA TRP A 75 -18.43 4.49 -30.90
C TRP A 75 -17.57 4.04 -29.71
N LEU A 76 -17.21 4.95 -28.79
CA LEU A 76 -16.45 4.64 -27.56
C LEU A 76 -17.34 4.27 -26.37
N THR A 77 -18.68 4.30 -26.52
CA THR A 77 -19.61 4.03 -25.42
C THR A 77 -19.36 2.70 -24.71
N ALA A 78 -19.10 1.63 -25.46
CA ALA A 78 -18.82 0.32 -24.86
C ALA A 78 -17.57 0.36 -23.95
N ARG A 79 -16.51 1.03 -24.40
CA ARG A 79 -15.26 1.17 -23.65
C ARG A 79 -15.41 2.05 -22.42
N ALA A 80 -16.14 3.16 -22.53
CA ALA A 80 -16.44 4.02 -21.38
C ALA A 80 -17.29 3.29 -20.32
N GLN A 81 -18.25 2.46 -20.76
CA GLN A 81 -19.05 1.64 -19.84
C GLN A 81 -18.21 0.55 -19.16
N GLU A 82 -17.27 -0.08 -19.86
CA GLU A 82 -16.31 -1.01 -19.26
C GLU A 82 -15.45 -0.33 -18.18
N LEU A 83 -14.92 0.87 -18.46
CA LEU A 83 -14.16 1.65 -17.48
C LEU A 83 -14.97 1.98 -16.23
N GLN A 84 -16.24 2.38 -16.40
CA GLN A 84 -17.14 2.63 -15.26
C GLN A 84 -17.41 1.36 -14.45
N GLN A 85 -17.54 0.19 -15.09
CA GLN A 85 -17.70 -1.07 -14.36
C GLN A 85 -16.43 -1.46 -13.58
N GLN A 86 -15.24 -1.15 -14.12
CA GLN A 86 -13.97 -1.38 -13.41
C GLN A 86 -13.85 -0.55 -12.12
N HIS A 87 -14.49 0.62 -12.02
CA HIS A 87 -14.51 1.39 -10.77
C HIS A 87 -15.06 0.55 -9.61
N GLN A 88 -16.20 -0.12 -9.82
CA GLN A 88 -16.80 -0.96 -8.78
C GLN A 88 -15.90 -2.15 -8.42
N GLN A 89 -15.26 -2.77 -9.41
CA GLN A 89 -14.33 -3.89 -9.20
C GLN A 89 -13.11 -3.47 -8.35
N LEU A 90 -12.51 -2.31 -8.66
CA LEU A 90 -11.39 -1.74 -7.90
C LEU A 90 -11.78 -1.42 -6.45
N ILE A 91 -12.99 -0.89 -6.24
CA ILE A 91 -13.51 -0.61 -4.90
C ILE A 91 -13.77 -1.89 -4.12
N ASP A 92 -14.30 -2.94 -4.77
CA ASP A 92 -14.55 -4.22 -4.12
C ASP A 92 -13.24 -4.90 -3.68
N LEU A 93 -12.20 -4.84 -4.51
CA LEU A 93 -10.85 -5.34 -4.15
C LEU A 93 -10.26 -4.58 -2.96
N LEU A 94 -10.35 -3.24 -2.94
CA LEU A 94 -9.90 -2.43 -1.81
C LEU A 94 -10.69 -2.74 -0.53
N ASN A 95 -11.99 -2.93 -0.63
CA ASN A 95 -12.81 -3.32 0.52
C ASN A 95 -12.41 -4.71 1.04
N GLY A 96 -12.06 -5.65 0.15
CA GLY A 96 -11.49 -6.94 0.53
C GLY A 96 -10.18 -6.79 1.31
N LEU A 97 -9.27 -5.93 0.84
CA LEU A 97 -8.01 -5.61 1.53
C LEU A 97 -8.26 -4.98 2.92
N ARG A 98 -9.24 -4.08 3.04
CA ARG A 98 -9.65 -3.48 4.33
C ARG A 98 -10.18 -4.53 5.30
N GLN A 99 -11.00 -5.47 4.82
CA GLN A 99 -11.50 -6.58 5.63
C GLN A 99 -10.37 -7.51 6.07
N LEU A 100 -9.41 -7.79 5.18
CA LEU A 100 -8.24 -8.60 5.52
C LEU A 100 -7.39 -7.93 6.61
N CYS A 101 -7.23 -6.61 6.58
CA CYS A 101 -6.60 -5.83 7.65
C CYS A 101 -7.29 -5.96 9.03
N GLN A 102 -8.57 -6.31 9.07
CA GLN A 102 -9.33 -6.54 10.30
C GLN A 102 -9.32 -8.02 10.73
N SER A 103 -8.82 -8.93 9.89
CA SER A 103 -8.76 -10.35 10.19
C SER A 103 -7.69 -10.65 11.25
N SER A 104 -7.99 -11.63 12.10
CA SER A 104 -7.06 -12.16 13.12
C SER A 104 -6.34 -13.43 12.65
N ASP A 105 -6.24 -13.62 11.34
CA ASP A 105 -5.54 -14.76 10.75
C ASP A 105 -4.05 -14.77 11.12
N GLY A 106 -3.43 -15.96 11.06
CA GLY A 106 -2.01 -16.09 11.33
C GLY A 106 -1.18 -15.20 10.40
N LEU A 107 -0.24 -14.44 10.98
CA LEU A 107 0.58 -13.39 10.34
C LEU A 107 1.12 -13.77 8.95
N VAL A 108 1.57 -15.01 8.77
CA VAL A 108 2.17 -15.49 7.51
C VAL A 108 1.11 -15.67 6.42
N ALA A 109 -0.02 -16.30 6.73
CA ALA A 109 -1.11 -16.52 5.78
C ALA A 109 -1.79 -15.18 5.42
N TRP A 110 -1.96 -14.33 6.44
CA TRP A 110 -2.44 -12.96 6.28
C TRP A 110 -1.56 -12.16 5.30
N TRP A 111 -0.24 -12.18 5.48
CA TRP A 111 0.68 -11.43 4.62
C TRP A 111 0.71 -11.93 3.17
N GLN A 112 0.65 -13.25 2.97
CA GLN A 112 0.58 -13.82 1.64
C GLN A 112 -0.70 -13.38 0.92
N ARG A 113 -1.84 -13.48 1.60
CA ARG A 113 -3.13 -13.09 1.04
C ARG A 113 -3.18 -11.60 0.72
N LEU A 114 -2.67 -10.75 1.60
CA LEU A 114 -2.63 -9.31 1.39
C LEU A 114 -1.80 -8.94 0.17
N ARG A 115 -0.66 -9.61 -0.03
CA ARG A 115 0.20 -9.38 -1.19
C ARG A 115 -0.45 -9.84 -2.49
N GLU A 116 -1.13 -10.98 -2.49
CA GLU A 116 -1.86 -11.48 -3.66
C GLU A 116 -2.99 -10.51 -4.03
N ASP A 117 -3.87 -10.21 -3.09
CA ASP A 117 -5.02 -9.33 -3.30
C ASP A 117 -4.57 -7.90 -3.70
N PHE A 118 -3.46 -7.40 -3.13
CA PHE A 118 -2.90 -6.10 -3.50
C PHE A 118 -2.25 -6.10 -4.89
N SER A 119 -1.61 -7.20 -5.29
CA SER A 119 -1.04 -7.34 -6.64
C SER A 119 -2.15 -7.33 -7.69
N GLU A 120 -3.24 -8.07 -7.44
CA GLU A 120 -4.42 -8.10 -8.32
C GLU A 120 -5.04 -6.70 -8.45
N PHE A 121 -5.20 -5.99 -7.32
CA PHE A 121 -5.66 -4.61 -7.33
C PHE A 121 -4.72 -3.68 -8.13
N ALA A 122 -3.41 -3.78 -7.93
CA ALA A 122 -2.43 -2.91 -8.59
C ALA A 122 -2.41 -3.14 -10.11
N GLU A 123 -2.46 -4.39 -10.55
CA GLU A 123 -2.55 -4.76 -11.97
C GLU A 123 -3.83 -4.19 -12.60
N LEU A 124 -4.99 -4.39 -11.95
CA LEU A 124 -6.26 -3.86 -12.45
C LEU A 124 -6.27 -2.32 -12.51
N LEU A 125 -5.67 -1.65 -11.52
CA LEU A 125 -5.61 -0.19 -11.49
C LEU A 125 -4.73 0.35 -12.63
N GLU A 126 -3.58 -0.27 -12.88
CA GLU A 126 -2.69 0.10 -13.98
C GLU A 126 -3.39 -0.07 -15.34
N GLU A 127 -4.06 -1.21 -15.54
CA GLU A 127 -4.85 -1.46 -16.75
C GLU A 127 -5.98 -0.45 -16.93
N HIS A 128 -6.68 -0.12 -15.84
CA HIS A 128 -7.75 0.87 -15.82
C HIS A 128 -7.24 2.26 -16.23
N GLU A 129 -6.16 2.74 -15.61
CA GLU A 129 -5.59 4.07 -15.92
C GLU A 129 -5.03 4.13 -17.35
N ALA A 130 -4.42 3.05 -17.84
CA ALA A 130 -3.98 2.96 -19.22
C ALA A 130 -5.17 2.98 -20.20
N ALA A 131 -6.25 2.27 -19.90
CA ALA A 131 -7.44 2.25 -20.73
C ALA A 131 -8.19 3.60 -20.71
N GLU A 132 -8.20 4.29 -19.58
CA GLU A 132 -8.76 5.65 -19.44
C GLU A 132 -7.95 6.65 -20.29
N ASN A 133 -6.62 6.65 -20.19
CA ASN A 133 -5.76 7.53 -20.98
C ASN A 133 -5.95 7.32 -22.48
N ASN A 134 -5.99 6.06 -22.92
CA ASN A 134 -6.24 5.74 -24.33
C ASN A 134 -7.63 6.21 -24.79
N LEU A 135 -8.66 6.09 -23.95
CA LEU A 135 -9.99 6.58 -24.27
C LEU A 135 -9.99 8.12 -24.38
N LEU A 136 -9.29 8.83 -23.49
CA LEU A 136 -9.13 10.29 -23.55
C LEU A 136 -8.35 10.75 -24.80
N ASP A 137 -7.30 10.05 -25.18
CA ASP A 137 -6.53 10.30 -26.41
C ASP A 137 -7.38 10.05 -27.66
N ASP A 138 -8.15 8.96 -27.70
CA ASP A 138 -9.07 8.65 -28.81
C ASP A 138 -10.19 9.69 -28.95
N MET A 139 -10.56 10.37 -27.85
CA MET A 139 -11.58 11.43 -27.80
C MET A 139 -11.03 12.80 -28.20
N HIS A 140 -9.75 13.06 -27.97
CA HIS A 140 -9.04 14.26 -28.40
C HIS A 140 -7.82 13.91 -29.27
N PRO A 141 -8.02 13.39 -30.49
CA PRO A 141 -6.93 13.25 -31.43
C PRO A 141 -6.41 14.65 -31.74
N GLY A 142 -5.30 15.05 -31.12
CA GLY A 142 -4.65 16.32 -31.40
C GLY A 142 -4.40 16.45 -32.91
N PRO A 143 -4.31 17.67 -33.46
CA PRO A 143 -3.97 17.82 -34.86
C PRO A 143 -2.63 17.13 -35.09
N SER A 144 -2.60 16.09 -35.94
CA SER A 144 -1.35 15.55 -36.43
C SER A 144 -0.73 16.65 -37.29
N TRP A 145 0.10 17.49 -36.70
CA TRP A 145 1.02 18.28 -37.49
C TRP A 145 2.00 17.27 -38.08
N SER A 146 1.71 16.85 -39.32
CA SER A 146 2.64 16.14 -40.17
C SER A 146 3.97 16.89 -40.13
N GLN A 147 5.01 16.25 -39.60
CA GLN A 147 6.38 16.66 -39.88
C GLN A 147 6.66 16.27 -41.34
N ASP A 148 6.56 17.27 -42.22
CA ASP A 148 7.20 17.31 -43.53
C ASP A 148 8.71 17.62 -43.33
#